data_AF-A0A7W2TEN8-F1
#
_entry.id   AF-A0A7W2TEN8-F1
#
_cell.length_a   1.000
_cell.length_b   1.000
_cell.length_c   1.000
_cell.angle_alpha   90.00
_cell.angle_beta   90.00
_cell.angle_gamma   90.00
#
_symmetry.space_group_name_H-M   'P 1'
#
loop_
_entity.id
_entity.type
_entity.pdbx_description
1 polymer ?
#
loop_
_entity_poly.entity_id
_entity_poly.type
_entity_poly.pdbx_seq_one_letter_code
_entity_poly.pdbx_strand_id
1 'polypeptide(L)'
;MKASKFTTSIIALAVTAAFSAQAADDRYIIKVDESKKGLVKALAKKLGGELKVDGKGFIAASFAGKDLSQVKGLLNNPHIQMIEEDQRRVPLSVYSDTAGNPATTELTPYAVVQSQADQVNFNAGAGMKVCVIDSGLDRSNQDFIWNNITGTNDSGTGNWDENGGPHGTHVAGTIGAADNGFGVVGMAPGVDMHIVKVFNEAGWGYSSDLAYAANICSGAGANIISMSLGGGGANSTEENAFKAFTDAGGLVVAAAGNDGNNVRSFPAGYSSVMMIGANDNNNAIADFSQFPSCTATSGKGKNATTVTDETICVEVTAGGVDTLSTYPAGMATSASMSADGVAFASSAMENSGSVSGNTYNMGTAESTDSGANGMVCVIERGVISFHDKVNNCELSGGIGAVLYNNEPGMLYGTLGDTNATSIPAVGASQEDGAALLAANTVDINIGASDYGFMSGTSMATPAVSGIAALVWSNHNGCTGTEIRDALKSTAEDNGATGHDDYFGHGIVKAKAASDYLTANGCGGGVVTPPPVEGGDITADASGYKAKGKNKVDVTWSGAATASVDIIRNGSLRTTTANDGAYTDSFRTSGSFTYKVCDQGTSNCSTETTVNF
;
A
#
# COMPACT_ATOMS: atom_id res chain seq x y z
N MET A 1 -17.01 -28.97 63.08
CA MET A 1 -17.77 -28.32 62.00
C MET A 1 -17.05 -28.63 60.69
N LYS A 2 -17.45 -29.72 60.02
CA LYS A 2 -18.17 -29.74 58.73
C LYS A 2 -17.42 -29.10 57.55
N ALA A 3 -16.73 -30.00 56.84
CA ALA A 3 -16.42 -30.11 55.40
C ALA A 3 -16.91 -29.01 54.43
N SER A 4 -16.07 -28.64 53.45
CA SER A 4 -16.04 -29.33 52.14
C SER A 4 -14.87 -28.86 51.27
N LYS A 5 -14.16 -29.82 50.66
CA LYS A 5 -13.39 -29.65 49.43
C LYS A 5 -14.36 -29.35 48.28
N PHE A 6 -14.00 -28.52 47.30
CA PHE A 6 -14.40 -28.75 45.92
C PHE A 6 -13.36 -28.19 44.94
N THR A 7 -12.89 -29.11 44.12
CA THR A 7 -12.11 -29.03 42.90
C THR A 7 -12.76 -28.05 41.91
N THR A 8 -11.98 -27.19 41.27
CA THR A 8 -12.44 -26.47 40.07
C THR A 8 -11.72 -27.05 38.87
N SER A 9 -12.42 -27.95 38.18
CA SER A 9 -12.07 -28.42 36.85
C SER A 9 -12.17 -27.24 35.88
N ILE A 10 -11.08 -26.89 35.21
CA ILE A 10 -11.12 -26.01 34.03
C ILE A 10 -11.53 -26.91 32.86
N ILE A 11 -12.83 -26.90 32.57
CA ILE A 11 -13.38 -27.46 31.34
C ILE A 11 -13.12 -26.42 30.25
N ALA A 12 -12.22 -26.76 29.34
CA ALA A 12 -12.06 -26.08 28.06
C ALA A 12 -13.36 -26.26 27.26
N LEU A 13 -14.13 -25.18 27.13
CA LEU A 13 -15.24 -25.12 26.19
C LEU A 13 -14.69 -24.58 24.87
N ALA A 14 -14.50 -25.47 23.91
CA ALA A 14 -14.26 -25.11 22.53
C ALA A 14 -15.46 -24.32 22.01
N VAL A 15 -15.30 -23.00 21.85
CA VAL A 15 -16.24 -22.18 21.11
C VAL A 15 -15.85 -22.27 19.65
N THR A 16 -16.52 -23.16 18.93
CA THR A 16 -16.63 -23.08 17.47
C THR A 16 -17.37 -21.78 17.14
N ALA A 17 -16.62 -20.71 16.86
CA ALA A 17 -17.19 -19.49 16.29
C ALA A 17 -17.56 -19.80 14.83
N ALA A 18 -18.82 -20.18 14.62
CA ALA A 18 -19.43 -20.09 13.31
C ALA A 18 -19.47 -18.60 12.94
N PHE A 19 -18.58 -18.20 12.03
CA PHE A 19 -18.65 -16.90 11.36
C PHE A 19 -19.97 -16.84 10.59
N SER A 20 -21.00 -16.30 11.26
CA SER A 20 -22.17 -15.78 10.58
C SER A 20 -21.73 -14.44 10.02
N ALA A 21 -21.69 -14.31 8.70
CA ALA A 21 -21.53 -13.02 8.04
C ALA A 21 -22.60 -12.07 8.61
N GLN A 22 -22.19 -11.16 9.50
CA GLN A 22 -23.09 -10.18 10.07
C GLN A 22 -23.31 -9.14 8.98
N ALA A 23 -24.43 -9.25 8.28
CA ALA A 23 -24.93 -8.19 7.42
C ALA A 23 -24.89 -6.89 8.24
N ALA A 24 -24.22 -5.87 7.70
CA ALA A 24 -24.06 -4.60 8.39
C ALA A 24 -25.44 -4.08 8.82
N ASP A 25 -25.62 -3.80 10.11
CA ASP A 25 -26.91 -3.35 10.65
C ASP A 25 -27.24 -1.96 10.09
N ASP A 26 -28.20 -1.89 9.17
CA ASP A 26 -28.70 -0.63 8.64
C ASP A 26 -29.32 0.22 9.76
N ARG A 27 -28.99 1.52 9.75
CA ARG A 27 -29.47 2.51 10.71
C ARG A 27 -30.52 3.39 10.03
N TYR A 28 -31.54 3.81 10.78
CA TYR A 28 -32.65 4.61 10.26
C TYR A 28 -32.86 5.87 11.09
N ILE A 29 -33.11 6.99 10.41
CA ILE A 29 -33.54 8.24 11.04
C ILE A 29 -35.06 8.23 11.13
N ILE A 30 -35.58 8.37 12.35
CA ILE A 30 -37.02 8.46 12.64
C ILE A 30 -37.30 9.88 13.11
N LYS A 31 -37.87 10.69 12.22
CA LYS A 31 -38.23 12.08 12.50
C LYS A 31 -39.54 12.13 13.25
N VAL A 32 -39.57 12.87 14.35
CA VAL A 32 -40.67 12.88 15.32
C VAL A 32 -40.83 14.26 15.94
N ASP A 33 -42.07 14.64 16.25
CA ASP A 33 -42.32 15.85 17.03
C ASP A 33 -41.62 15.76 18.39
N GLU A 34 -40.84 16.79 18.77
CA GLU A 34 -40.02 16.75 19.98
C GLU A 34 -40.85 16.43 21.24
N SER A 35 -42.08 16.94 21.32
CA SER A 35 -43.01 16.69 22.43
C SER A 35 -43.48 15.22 22.55
N LYS A 36 -43.31 14.42 21.49
CA LYS A 36 -43.74 13.01 21.38
C LYS A 36 -42.57 12.04 21.23
N LYS A 37 -41.34 12.53 21.12
CA LYS A 37 -40.11 11.73 20.93
C LYS A 37 -39.93 10.63 21.99
N GLY A 38 -40.32 10.88 23.24
CA GLY A 38 -40.28 9.88 24.32
C GLY A 38 -41.11 8.62 24.03
N LEU A 39 -42.29 8.78 23.43
CA LEU A 39 -43.17 7.66 23.07
C LEU A 39 -42.60 6.83 21.92
N VAL A 40 -42.05 7.52 20.91
CA VAL A 40 -41.45 6.87 19.73
C VAL A 40 -40.19 6.08 20.10
N LYS A 41 -39.36 6.59 21.02
CA LYS A 41 -38.21 5.84 21.57
C LYS A 41 -38.63 4.56 22.29
N ALA A 42 -39.66 4.65 23.13
CA ALA A 42 -40.16 3.49 23.86
C ALA A 42 -40.73 2.44 22.89
N LEU A 43 -41.43 2.89 21.85
CA LEU A 43 -41.95 2.05 20.79
C LEU A 43 -40.82 1.37 20.00
N ALA A 44 -39.81 2.12 19.54
CA ALA A 44 -38.66 1.59 18.80
C ALA A 44 -37.94 0.49 19.60
N LYS A 45 -37.63 0.75 20.88
CA LYS A 45 -37.04 -0.25 21.79
C LYS A 45 -37.92 -1.50 21.96
N LYS A 46 -39.23 -1.31 22.18
CA LYS A 46 -40.18 -2.43 22.32
C LYS A 46 -40.23 -3.31 21.06
N LEU A 47 -40.00 -2.73 19.89
CA LEU A 47 -40.03 -3.42 18.60
C LEU A 47 -38.65 -3.95 18.17
N GLY A 48 -37.69 -4.00 19.09
CA GLY A 48 -36.35 -4.54 18.84
C GLY A 48 -35.38 -3.56 18.19
N GLY A 49 -35.69 -2.27 18.19
CA GLY A 49 -34.80 -1.21 17.72
C GLY A 49 -33.75 -0.85 18.76
N GLU A 50 -32.48 -0.83 18.36
CA GLU A 50 -31.38 -0.37 19.17
C GLU A 50 -31.16 1.14 18.92
N LEU A 51 -31.43 1.98 19.92
CA LEU A 51 -31.25 3.43 19.78
C LEU A 51 -29.76 3.77 19.72
N LYS A 52 -29.37 4.49 18.67
CA LYS A 52 -28.00 4.96 18.43
C LYS A 52 -27.84 6.46 18.68
N VAL A 53 -28.82 7.26 18.25
CA VAL A 53 -28.78 8.73 18.37
C VAL A 53 -30.12 9.27 18.88
N ASP A 54 -30.05 10.30 19.71
CA ASP A 54 -31.20 11.04 20.24
C ASP A 54 -31.03 12.54 19.93
N GLY A 55 -31.48 12.94 18.75
CA GLY A 55 -31.36 14.31 18.26
C GLY A 55 -32.61 15.15 18.53
N LYS A 56 -32.49 16.47 18.36
CA LYS A 56 -33.66 17.35 18.41
C LYS A 56 -34.56 17.09 17.19
N GLY A 57 -35.78 16.64 17.41
CA GLY A 57 -36.77 16.32 16.37
C GLY A 57 -36.57 14.96 15.67
N PHE A 58 -35.62 14.13 16.11
CA PHE A 58 -35.40 12.80 15.54
C PHE A 58 -34.71 11.83 16.51
N ILE A 59 -34.77 10.54 16.19
CA ILE A 59 -33.90 9.51 16.78
C ILE A 59 -33.29 8.69 15.65
N ALA A 60 -32.11 8.10 15.88
CA ALA A 60 -31.56 7.09 15.00
C ALA A 60 -31.56 5.73 15.71
N ALA A 61 -31.97 4.67 15.01
CA ALA A 61 -31.99 3.31 15.54
C ALA A 61 -31.64 2.28 14.46
N SER A 62 -30.95 1.21 14.86
CA SER A 62 -30.79 0.01 14.01
C SER A 62 -31.85 -1.03 14.36
N PHE A 63 -32.24 -1.85 13.37
CA PHE A 63 -33.19 -2.94 13.54
C PHE A 63 -32.63 -4.20 12.89
N ALA A 64 -32.14 -5.14 13.72
CA ALA A 64 -31.46 -6.33 13.24
C ALA A 64 -32.28 -7.10 12.18
N GLY A 65 -31.68 -7.26 11.00
CA GLY A 65 -32.28 -7.99 9.87
C GLY A 65 -33.53 -7.35 9.28
N LYS A 66 -33.73 -6.03 9.44
CA LYS A 66 -34.89 -5.31 8.89
C LYS A 66 -34.49 -4.23 7.90
N ASP A 67 -35.16 -4.22 6.75
CA ASP A 67 -35.04 -3.19 5.73
C ASP A 67 -35.93 -1.95 6.03
N LEU A 68 -35.74 -0.86 5.26
CA LEU A 68 -36.48 0.39 5.43
C LEU A 68 -38.00 0.22 5.37
N SER A 69 -38.50 -0.64 4.47
CA SER A 69 -39.93 -0.89 4.30
C SER A 69 -40.52 -1.58 5.53
N GLN A 70 -39.80 -2.56 6.06
CA GLN A 70 -40.16 -3.29 7.27
C GLN A 70 -40.13 -2.39 8.51
N VAL A 71 -39.14 -1.50 8.63
CA VAL A 71 -39.07 -0.51 9.71
C VAL A 71 -40.20 0.51 9.62
N LYS A 72 -40.54 0.99 8.41
CA LYS A 72 -41.73 1.83 8.16
C LYS A 72 -43.03 1.14 8.57
N GLY A 73 -43.18 -0.14 8.26
CA GLY A 73 -44.33 -0.94 8.68
C GLY A 73 -44.43 -1.11 10.19
N LEU A 74 -43.30 -1.40 10.87
CA LEU A 74 -43.25 -1.59 12.32
C LEU A 74 -43.55 -0.33 13.12
N LEU A 75 -43.05 0.81 12.64
CA LEU A 75 -43.16 2.10 13.28
C LEU A 75 -44.28 2.95 12.66
N ASN A 76 -45.34 2.32 12.17
CA ASN A 76 -46.50 3.06 11.68
C ASN A 76 -47.24 3.76 12.84
N ASN A 77 -46.85 5.01 13.13
CA ASN A 77 -47.33 5.80 14.26
C ASN A 77 -47.62 7.23 13.81
N PRO A 78 -48.77 7.83 14.20
CA PRO A 78 -49.16 9.18 13.77
C PRO A 78 -48.23 10.31 14.26
N HIS A 79 -47.31 10.01 15.19
CA HIS A 79 -46.32 10.98 15.69
C HIS A 79 -44.97 10.90 14.98
N ILE A 80 -44.80 9.96 14.06
CA ILE A 80 -43.62 9.85 13.22
C ILE A 80 -43.91 10.58 11.92
N GLN A 81 -43.10 11.60 11.64
CA GLN A 81 -43.24 12.42 10.43
C GLN A 81 -42.69 11.68 9.21
N MET A 82 -41.56 10.99 9.38
CA MET A 82 -40.89 10.23 8.33
C MET A 82 -39.89 9.24 8.95
N ILE A 83 -39.60 8.21 8.17
CA ILE A 83 -38.50 7.28 8.43
C ILE A 83 -37.70 7.18 7.15
N GLU A 84 -36.39 7.38 7.25
CA GLU A 84 -35.45 7.29 6.15
C GLU A 84 -34.21 6.51 6.59
N GLU A 85 -33.45 6.01 5.62
CA GLU A 85 -32.15 5.43 5.88
C GLU A 85 -31.20 6.50 6.43
N ASP A 86 -30.50 6.16 7.50
CA ASP A 86 -29.42 6.96 8.03
C ASP A 86 -28.17 6.71 7.21
N GLN A 87 -28.01 7.53 6.17
CA GLN A 87 -26.93 7.39 5.21
C GLN A 87 -25.58 7.50 5.92
N ARG A 88 -24.75 6.47 5.76
CA ARG A 88 -23.37 6.51 6.26
C ARG A 88 -22.64 7.63 5.52
N ARG A 89 -22.02 8.52 6.30
CA ARG A 89 -21.06 9.49 5.78
C ARG A 89 -19.69 8.99 6.17
N VAL A 90 -18.81 8.82 5.19
CA VAL A 90 -17.39 8.53 5.39
C VAL A 90 -16.61 9.83 5.16
N PRO A 91 -15.48 10.06 5.86
CA PRO A 91 -14.57 11.14 5.48
C PRO A 91 -14.12 10.93 4.02
N LEU A 92 -14.24 11.96 3.19
CA LEU A 92 -14.11 11.87 1.73
C LEU A 92 -12.66 12.01 1.23
N SER A 93 -11.73 12.34 2.14
CA SER A 93 -10.39 11.78 2.13
C SER A 93 -9.96 11.39 3.53
N VAL A 94 -9.25 10.26 3.65
CA VAL A 94 -8.73 9.81 4.94
C VAL A 94 -7.43 10.53 5.27
N TYR A 95 -6.66 10.88 4.23
CA TYR A 95 -5.36 11.55 4.34
C TYR A 95 -5.22 12.67 3.29
N SER A 96 -4.45 13.70 3.62
CA SER A 96 -4.12 14.81 2.71
C SER A 96 -2.70 15.31 3.00
N ASP A 97 -2.08 15.92 2.01
CA ASP A 97 -0.82 16.63 2.22
C ASP A 97 -1.04 17.82 3.16
N THR A 98 0.04 18.25 3.82
CA THR A 98 0.03 19.55 4.49
C THR A 98 -0.09 20.65 3.43
N ALA A 99 -1.07 21.54 3.58
CA ALA A 99 -1.25 22.66 2.65
C ALA A 99 -0.12 23.69 2.81
N GLY A 100 0.44 24.17 1.70
CA GLY A 100 1.46 25.22 1.72
C GLY A 100 2.30 25.28 0.44
N ASN A 101 3.44 25.96 0.54
CA ASN A 101 4.41 26.07 -0.56
C ASN A 101 5.73 25.40 -0.16
N PRO A 102 6.12 24.28 -0.81
CA PRO A 102 7.32 23.53 -0.44
C PRO A 102 8.61 24.35 -0.66
N ALA A 103 8.59 25.42 -1.45
CA ALA A 103 9.74 26.31 -1.59
C ALA A 103 10.05 27.14 -0.32
N THR A 104 9.15 27.18 0.66
CA THR A 104 9.28 28.06 1.84
C THR A 104 8.92 27.42 3.18
N THR A 105 8.14 26.34 3.17
CA THR A 105 7.75 25.58 4.36
C THR A 105 7.78 24.10 4.02
N GLU A 106 8.14 23.28 5.00
CA GLU A 106 8.09 21.83 4.84
C GLU A 106 6.63 21.37 4.77
N LEU A 107 6.35 20.50 3.81
CA LEU A 107 5.06 19.84 3.66
C LEU A 107 5.21 18.36 3.98
N THR A 108 4.27 17.80 4.75
CA THR A 108 4.16 16.35 4.93
C THR A 108 3.25 15.76 3.85
N PRO A 109 3.76 14.89 2.95
CA PRO A 109 2.92 14.18 1.99
C PRO A 109 1.94 13.22 2.68
N TYR A 110 0.76 13.02 2.10
CA TYR A 110 -0.32 12.21 2.68
C TYR A 110 0.14 10.77 2.95
N ALA A 111 1.01 10.23 2.10
CA ALA A 111 1.50 8.86 2.19
C ALA A 111 2.34 8.63 3.46
N VAL A 112 3.00 9.67 3.98
CA VAL A 112 3.76 9.61 5.25
C VAL A 112 2.80 9.38 6.42
N VAL A 113 1.69 10.11 6.47
CA VAL A 113 0.67 9.98 7.52
C VAL A 113 -0.14 8.70 7.34
N GLN A 114 -0.55 8.39 6.10
CA GLN A 114 -1.31 7.17 5.77
C GLN A 114 -0.57 5.92 6.25
N SER A 115 0.74 5.87 6.02
CA SER A 115 1.59 4.74 6.42
C SER A 115 2.07 4.79 7.87
N GLN A 116 1.68 5.81 8.65
CA GLN A 116 2.15 6.01 10.04
C GLN A 116 3.68 6.17 10.14
N ALA A 117 4.34 6.61 9.07
CA ALA A 117 5.79 6.85 9.07
C ALA A 117 6.14 8.02 10.00
N ASP A 118 5.28 9.05 10.08
CA ASP A 118 5.37 10.18 11.01
C ASP A 118 5.34 9.78 12.50
N GLN A 119 4.99 8.53 12.82
CA GLN A 119 4.88 8.02 14.19
C GLN A 119 6.11 7.21 14.62
N VAL A 120 7.11 7.04 13.75
CA VAL A 120 8.36 6.34 14.04
C VAL A 120 9.52 7.28 13.77
N ASN A 121 10.45 7.40 14.73
CA ASN A 121 11.65 8.22 14.54
C ASN A 121 12.69 7.43 13.74
N PHE A 122 13.30 8.05 12.74
CA PHE A 122 14.43 7.46 12.03
C PHE A 122 15.70 7.49 12.89
N ASN A 123 16.34 6.34 13.07
CA ASN A 123 17.62 6.26 13.78
C ASN A 123 18.78 6.39 12.78
N ALA A 124 19.21 7.62 12.50
CA ALA A 124 20.33 7.90 11.60
C ALA A 124 21.66 7.20 12.01
N GLY A 125 21.81 6.85 13.30
CA GLY A 125 22.99 6.14 13.80
C GLY A 125 22.98 4.63 13.52
N ALA A 126 21.88 4.07 12.99
CA ALA A 126 21.75 2.64 12.70
C ALA A 126 22.50 2.19 11.43
N GLY A 127 22.92 3.13 10.59
CA GLY A 127 23.63 2.83 9.35
C GLY A 127 22.77 2.15 8.29
N MET A 128 21.45 2.39 8.30
CA MET A 128 20.55 1.91 7.25
C MET A 128 20.83 2.65 5.95
N LYS A 129 21.03 1.90 4.87
CA LYS A 129 21.29 2.45 3.54
C LYS A 129 20.36 1.87 2.48
N VAL A 130 19.76 2.75 1.68
CA VAL A 130 18.90 2.40 0.54
C VAL A 130 19.66 2.63 -0.76
N CYS A 131 19.80 1.58 -1.58
CA CYS A 131 20.27 1.72 -2.95
C CYS A 131 19.08 2.01 -3.87
N VAL A 132 19.14 3.11 -4.62
CA VAL A 132 18.09 3.54 -5.54
C VAL A 132 18.57 3.29 -6.96
N ILE A 133 17.94 2.34 -7.65
CA ILE A 133 18.24 2.00 -9.05
C ILE A 133 17.18 2.68 -9.92
N ASP A 134 17.53 3.82 -10.54
CA ASP A 134 16.55 4.67 -11.22
C ASP A 134 17.20 5.59 -12.30
N SER A 135 16.62 6.76 -12.60
CA SER A 135 17.10 7.74 -13.58
C SER A 135 18.11 8.74 -13.02
N GLY A 136 18.72 8.45 -11.87
CA GLY A 136 19.68 9.35 -11.20
C GLY A 136 19.00 10.42 -10.34
N LEU A 137 19.83 11.19 -9.63
CA LEU A 137 19.40 12.16 -8.63
C LEU A 137 19.93 13.55 -8.97
N ASP A 138 19.09 14.58 -8.97
CA ASP A 138 19.56 15.93 -9.26
C ASP A 138 20.38 16.54 -8.12
N ARG A 139 21.69 16.76 -8.33
CA ARG A 139 22.60 17.37 -7.34
C ARG A 139 22.14 18.74 -6.83
N SER A 140 21.38 19.47 -7.62
CA SER A 140 21.00 20.84 -7.26
C SER A 140 19.86 20.94 -6.26
N ASN A 141 19.09 19.86 -6.06
CA ASN A 141 17.99 19.83 -5.10
C ASN A 141 18.54 19.90 -3.66
N GLN A 142 18.04 20.88 -2.91
CA GLN A 142 18.54 21.22 -1.56
C GLN A 142 17.91 20.38 -0.45
N ASP A 143 16.89 19.59 -0.76
CA ASP A 143 16.10 18.84 0.22
C ASP A 143 16.81 17.57 0.72
N PHE A 144 18.03 17.31 0.25
CA PHE A 144 18.81 16.13 0.58
C PHE A 144 20.00 16.44 1.49
N ILE A 145 20.30 15.52 2.42
CA ILE A 145 21.56 15.52 3.17
C ILE A 145 22.66 14.91 2.30
N TRP A 146 23.27 15.72 1.43
CA TRP A 146 24.24 15.26 0.43
C TRP A 146 25.46 14.49 0.98
N ASN A 147 25.82 14.68 2.24
CA ASN A 147 26.90 13.91 2.88
C ASN A 147 26.54 12.43 3.10
N ASN A 148 25.25 12.09 3.11
CA ASN A 148 24.74 10.74 3.29
C ASN A 148 24.50 10.01 1.95
N ILE A 149 24.69 10.72 0.83
CA ILE A 149 24.37 10.19 -0.51
C ILE A 149 25.65 9.96 -1.29
N THR A 150 25.78 8.75 -1.80
CA THR A 150 26.82 8.33 -2.73
C THR A 150 26.19 7.79 -4.01
N GLY A 151 26.99 7.48 -5.02
CA GLY A 151 26.50 6.78 -6.19
C GLY A 151 27.62 6.32 -7.08
N THR A 152 27.27 5.58 -8.13
CA THR A 152 28.21 5.03 -9.09
C THR A 152 27.90 5.56 -10.49
N ASN A 153 28.87 6.25 -11.09
CA ASN A 153 28.77 6.69 -12.48
C ASN A 153 28.85 5.49 -13.42
N ASP A 154 28.14 5.56 -14.53
CA ASP A 154 28.19 4.57 -15.59
C ASP A 154 28.45 5.23 -16.94
N SER A 155 29.20 4.56 -17.81
CA SER A 155 29.55 5.12 -19.12
C SER A 155 28.36 5.23 -20.08
N GLY A 156 27.32 4.43 -19.88
CA GLY A 156 26.08 4.44 -20.64
C GLY A 156 25.05 5.45 -20.14
N THR A 157 25.09 5.83 -18.86
CA THR A 157 24.09 6.75 -18.25
C THR A 157 24.67 8.04 -17.66
N GLY A 158 25.99 8.19 -17.68
CA GLY A 158 26.68 9.38 -17.20
C GLY A 158 26.83 9.41 -15.69
N ASN A 159 26.75 10.62 -15.12
CA ASN A 159 26.91 10.80 -13.69
C ASN A 159 25.63 10.44 -12.93
N TRP A 160 25.77 9.80 -11.76
CA TRP A 160 24.62 9.38 -10.94
C TRP A 160 23.86 10.56 -10.32
N ASP A 161 24.55 11.67 -10.12
CA ASP A 161 24.09 12.93 -9.52
C ASP A 161 23.66 13.97 -10.57
N GLU A 162 23.51 13.52 -11.82
CA GLU A 162 22.83 14.23 -12.89
C GLU A 162 21.54 13.48 -13.22
N ASN A 163 20.41 14.15 -13.07
CA ASN A 163 19.12 13.53 -13.37
C ASN A 163 19.03 13.17 -14.87
N GLY A 164 18.48 12.00 -15.17
CA GLY A 164 18.09 11.54 -16.51
C GLY A 164 16.62 11.81 -16.80
N GLY A 165 16.01 12.76 -16.09
CA GLY A 165 14.57 12.94 -15.97
C GLY A 165 14.13 13.01 -14.49
N PRO A 166 12.89 13.44 -14.21
CA PRO A 166 12.47 13.75 -12.85
C PRO A 166 12.24 12.55 -11.94
N HIS A 167 12.06 11.36 -12.52
CA HIS A 167 11.60 10.16 -11.82
C HIS A 167 12.50 9.75 -10.64
N GLY A 168 13.80 9.56 -10.87
CA GLY A 168 14.73 9.13 -9.81
C GLY A 168 14.89 10.13 -8.68
N THR A 169 14.77 11.43 -8.97
CA THR A 169 14.78 12.46 -7.92
C THR A 169 13.50 12.39 -7.08
N HIS A 170 12.34 12.17 -7.70
CA HIS A 170 11.06 11.96 -6.99
C HIS A 170 11.08 10.72 -6.10
N VAL A 171 11.59 9.61 -6.62
CA VAL A 171 11.78 8.35 -5.89
C VAL A 171 12.69 8.54 -4.67
N ALA A 172 13.84 9.19 -4.84
CA ALA A 172 14.77 9.45 -3.75
C ALA A 172 14.17 10.37 -2.66
N GLY A 173 13.41 11.39 -3.05
CA GLY A 173 12.73 12.28 -2.10
C GLY A 173 11.70 11.55 -1.25
N THR A 174 10.91 10.65 -1.86
CA THR A 174 9.90 9.86 -1.14
C THR A 174 10.56 8.93 -0.13
N ILE A 175 11.75 8.41 -0.44
CA ILE A 175 12.54 7.59 0.50
C ILE A 175 13.08 8.44 1.64
N GLY A 176 13.74 9.57 1.34
CA GLY A 176 14.64 10.21 2.29
C GLY A 176 14.91 11.70 2.11
N ALA A 177 13.99 12.47 1.53
CA ALA A 177 14.02 13.93 1.68
C ALA A 177 14.10 14.30 3.17
N ALA A 178 14.91 15.29 3.49
CA ALA A 178 15.30 15.60 4.85
C ALA A 178 14.19 16.33 5.61
N ASP A 179 14.09 16.07 6.91
CA ASP A 179 13.33 16.92 7.83
C ASP A 179 14.20 18.15 8.13
N ASN A 180 13.91 19.26 7.44
CA ASN A 180 14.76 20.45 7.40
C ASN A 180 13.98 21.78 7.45
N GLY A 181 12.65 21.72 7.53
CA GLY A 181 11.77 22.88 7.67
C GLY A 181 11.42 23.59 6.36
N PHE A 182 11.86 23.09 5.20
CA PHE A 182 11.34 23.44 3.88
C PHE A 182 11.11 22.18 3.05
N GLY A 183 10.60 22.31 1.83
CA GLY A 183 10.47 21.19 0.91
C GLY A 183 9.43 20.16 1.32
N VAL A 184 9.81 18.89 1.25
CA VAL A 184 8.99 17.75 1.67
C VAL A 184 9.77 16.84 2.61
N VAL A 185 9.06 16.06 3.41
CA VAL A 185 9.69 15.05 4.25
C VAL A 185 9.52 13.64 3.65
N GLY A 186 10.62 12.89 3.56
CA GLY A 186 10.61 11.50 3.10
C GLY A 186 10.14 10.52 4.18
N MET A 187 9.92 9.26 3.82
CA MET A 187 9.50 8.23 4.79
C MET A 187 10.57 7.94 5.84
N ALA A 188 11.85 7.94 5.47
CA ALA A 188 13.01 7.82 6.37
C ALA A 188 13.90 9.07 6.20
N PRO A 189 13.58 10.19 6.88
CA PRO A 189 14.19 11.48 6.58
C PRO A 189 15.72 11.47 6.68
N GLY A 190 16.40 11.77 5.58
CA GLY A 190 17.86 11.83 5.52
C GLY A 190 18.60 10.48 5.58
N VAL A 191 17.93 9.36 5.33
CA VAL A 191 18.55 8.02 5.25
C VAL A 191 19.72 7.99 4.26
N ASP A 192 20.76 7.21 4.58
CA ASP A 192 21.89 7.03 3.66
C ASP A 192 21.41 6.41 2.35
N MET A 193 21.93 6.92 1.23
CA MET A 193 21.57 6.42 -0.10
C MET A 193 22.78 6.11 -0.97
N HIS A 194 22.60 5.13 -1.86
CA HIS A 194 23.49 4.88 -2.98
C HIS A 194 22.72 4.92 -4.29
N ILE A 195 23.01 5.87 -5.17
CA ILE A 195 22.28 6.06 -6.42
C ILE A 195 22.98 5.31 -7.55
N VAL A 196 22.21 4.48 -8.26
CA VAL A 196 22.63 3.80 -9.48
C VAL A 196 21.72 4.23 -10.62
N LYS A 197 22.27 5.01 -11.55
CA LYS A 197 21.52 5.52 -12.69
C LYS A 197 21.50 4.48 -13.81
N VAL A 198 20.35 3.87 -14.07
CA VAL A 198 20.13 2.89 -15.14
C VAL A 198 19.28 3.42 -16.30
N PHE A 199 18.60 4.56 -16.10
CA PHE A 199 17.85 5.25 -17.15
C PHE A 199 18.45 6.62 -17.49
N ASN A 200 18.41 6.94 -18.78
CA ASN A 200 18.53 8.31 -19.31
C ASN A 200 17.15 8.80 -19.77
N GLU A 201 17.08 10.01 -20.36
CA GLU A 201 15.84 10.58 -20.92
C GLU A 201 15.14 9.65 -21.93
N ALA A 202 15.89 8.73 -22.56
CA ALA A 202 15.34 7.72 -23.47
C ALA A 202 14.51 6.61 -22.78
N GLY A 203 14.63 6.41 -21.46
CA GLY A 203 13.67 5.65 -20.64
C GLY A 203 13.76 4.12 -20.65
N TRP A 204 14.91 3.51 -21.00
CA TRP A 204 15.11 2.04 -20.88
C TRP A 204 16.49 1.64 -20.36
N GLY A 205 16.58 0.46 -19.73
CA GLY A 205 17.80 -0.21 -19.28
C GLY A 205 17.70 -1.72 -19.53
N TYR A 206 18.83 -2.41 -19.74
CA TYR A 206 18.82 -3.86 -19.97
C TYR A 206 18.78 -4.63 -18.64
N SER A 207 18.23 -5.84 -18.64
CA SER A 207 18.23 -6.69 -17.44
C SER A 207 19.64 -7.09 -16.97
N SER A 208 20.64 -7.05 -17.86
CA SER A 208 22.06 -7.16 -17.47
C SER A 208 22.51 -6.00 -16.59
N ASP A 209 21.99 -4.80 -16.87
CA ASP A 209 22.33 -3.58 -16.14
C ASP A 209 21.69 -3.62 -14.76
N LEU A 210 20.47 -4.17 -14.64
CA LEU A 210 19.81 -4.41 -13.35
C LEU A 210 20.53 -5.46 -12.51
N ALA A 211 20.94 -6.59 -13.11
CA ALA A 211 21.75 -7.60 -12.42
C ALA A 211 23.11 -7.04 -11.96
N TYR A 212 23.73 -6.18 -12.76
CA TYR A 212 24.98 -5.50 -12.41
C TYR A 212 24.77 -4.45 -11.31
N ALA A 213 23.69 -3.68 -11.38
CA ALA A 213 23.30 -2.68 -10.37
C ALA A 213 23.07 -3.33 -9.00
N ALA A 214 22.48 -4.53 -8.93
CA ALA A 214 22.37 -5.27 -7.68
C ALA A 214 23.74 -5.55 -7.02
N ASN A 215 24.77 -5.86 -7.82
CA ASN A 215 26.13 -6.04 -7.31
C ASN A 215 26.75 -4.72 -6.81
N ILE A 216 26.49 -3.62 -7.51
CA ILE A 216 26.92 -2.27 -7.08
C ILE A 216 26.28 -1.94 -5.73
N CYS A 217 24.98 -2.15 -5.59
CA CYS A 217 24.26 -1.92 -4.34
C CYS A 217 24.81 -2.76 -3.18
N SER A 218 25.09 -4.05 -3.43
CA SER A 218 25.74 -4.92 -2.45
C SER A 218 27.13 -4.41 -2.04
N GLY A 219 27.96 -4.03 -3.02
CA GLY A 219 29.29 -3.47 -2.78
C GLY A 219 29.28 -2.12 -2.04
N ALA A 220 28.22 -1.33 -2.20
CA ALA A 220 28.00 -0.08 -1.47
C ALA A 220 27.53 -0.27 -0.01
N GLY A 221 27.26 -1.53 0.38
CA GLY A 221 26.76 -1.89 1.71
C GLY A 221 25.31 -1.49 1.93
N ALA A 222 24.47 -1.52 0.88
CA ALA A 222 23.05 -1.24 1.01
C ALA A 222 22.34 -2.37 1.79
N ASN A 223 21.34 -1.99 2.59
CA ASN A 223 20.42 -2.93 3.24
C ASN A 223 19.20 -3.19 2.36
N ILE A 224 18.78 -2.17 1.60
CA ILE A 224 17.57 -2.19 0.78
C ILE A 224 17.94 -1.80 -0.66
N ILE A 225 17.41 -2.52 -1.65
CA ILE A 225 17.39 -2.10 -3.06
C ILE A 225 15.96 -1.66 -3.40
N SER A 226 15.82 -0.44 -3.89
CA SER A 226 14.55 0.13 -4.35
C SER A 226 14.56 0.27 -5.87
N MET A 227 13.53 -0.27 -6.53
CA MET A 227 13.39 -0.30 -7.99
C MET A 227 11.99 0.12 -8.42
N SER A 228 11.83 1.40 -8.74
CA SER A 228 10.59 1.98 -9.27
C SER A 228 10.45 1.76 -10.77
N LEU A 229 10.72 0.53 -11.21
CA LEU A 229 10.81 0.13 -12.60
C LEU A 229 10.31 -1.30 -12.78
N GLY A 230 9.93 -1.63 -14.00
CA GLY A 230 9.61 -3.00 -14.35
C GLY A 230 9.14 -3.16 -15.79
N GLY A 231 9.01 -4.41 -16.21
CA GLY A 231 8.48 -4.79 -17.51
C GLY A 231 9.18 -6.04 -18.05
N GLY A 232 8.76 -6.46 -19.23
CA GLY A 232 9.39 -7.60 -19.90
C GLY A 232 9.18 -8.94 -19.19
N GLY A 233 10.04 -9.91 -19.50
CA GLY A 233 9.96 -11.27 -18.98
C GLY A 233 11.12 -11.63 -18.07
N ALA A 234 10.90 -12.62 -17.21
CA ALA A 234 11.91 -13.18 -16.32
C ALA A 234 13.16 -13.68 -17.06
N ASN A 235 14.32 -13.53 -16.41
CA ASN A 235 15.57 -14.18 -16.79
C ASN A 235 16.38 -14.58 -15.55
N SER A 236 17.12 -15.68 -15.65
CA SER A 236 17.81 -16.26 -14.49
C SER A 236 19.02 -15.45 -14.00
N THR A 237 19.60 -14.58 -14.83
CA THR A 237 20.78 -13.80 -14.41
C THR A 237 20.37 -12.70 -13.44
N GLU A 238 19.30 -11.98 -13.78
CA GLU A 238 18.69 -10.97 -12.94
C GLU A 238 18.07 -11.57 -11.68
N GLU A 239 17.31 -12.67 -11.80
CA GLU A 239 16.73 -13.39 -10.66
C GLU A 239 17.79 -13.78 -9.63
N ASN A 240 18.90 -14.39 -10.09
CA ASN A 240 19.97 -14.83 -9.21
C ASN A 240 20.69 -13.66 -8.51
N ALA A 241 20.78 -12.49 -9.16
CA ALA A 241 21.42 -11.31 -8.57
C ALA A 241 20.61 -10.74 -7.41
N PHE A 242 19.29 -10.58 -7.60
CA PHE A 242 18.41 -10.13 -6.52
C PHE A 242 18.27 -11.18 -5.42
N LYS A 243 18.19 -12.46 -5.79
CA LYS A 243 18.19 -13.55 -4.82
C LYS A 243 19.46 -13.53 -3.96
N ALA A 244 20.63 -13.33 -4.54
CA ALA A 244 21.87 -13.26 -3.79
C ALA A 244 21.90 -12.10 -2.79
N PHE A 245 21.33 -10.93 -3.14
CA PHE A 245 21.20 -9.80 -2.22
C PHE A 245 20.26 -10.12 -1.06
N THR A 246 19.10 -10.73 -1.35
CA THR A 246 18.13 -11.14 -0.32
C THR A 246 18.69 -12.24 0.59
N ASP A 247 19.37 -13.25 0.02
CA ASP A 247 20.02 -14.33 0.78
C ASP A 247 21.15 -13.80 1.69
N ALA A 248 21.77 -12.68 1.34
CA ALA A 248 22.75 -11.99 2.17
C ALA A 248 22.12 -11.15 3.31
N GLY A 249 20.79 -11.21 3.45
CA GLY A 249 20.03 -10.52 4.49
C GLY A 249 19.48 -9.17 4.06
N GLY A 250 19.63 -8.77 2.80
CA GLY A 250 19.06 -7.55 2.25
C GLY A 250 17.57 -7.66 1.92
N LEU A 251 16.93 -6.52 1.64
CA LEU A 251 15.56 -6.45 1.11
C LEU A 251 15.58 -5.85 -0.29
N VAL A 252 14.89 -6.47 -1.24
CA VAL A 252 14.71 -5.92 -2.59
C VAL A 252 13.23 -5.59 -2.77
N VAL A 253 12.92 -4.39 -3.26
CA VAL A 253 11.55 -3.88 -3.42
C VAL A 253 11.38 -3.36 -4.84
N ALA A 254 10.28 -3.73 -5.51
CA ALA A 254 10.00 -3.28 -6.86
C ALA A 254 8.51 -3.05 -7.17
N ALA A 255 8.26 -2.16 -8.12
CA ALA A 255 6.92 -1.76 -8.55
C ALA A 255 6.17 -2.88 -9.28
N ALA A 256 4.89 -3.10 -8.94
CA ALA A 256 4.06 -4.10 -9.59
C ALA A 256 3.81 -3.81 -11.08
N GLY A 257 3.76 -2.54 -11.47
CA GLY A 257 3.50 -2.07 -12.84
C GLY A 257 2.22 -1.22 -12.94
N ASN A 258 2.09 -0.47 -14.05
CA ASN A 258 1.10 0.63 -14.18
C ASN A 258 0.08 0.43 -15.33
N ASP A 259 -0.09 -0.78 -15.84
CA ASP A 259 -0.98 -1.05 -16.98
C ASP A 259 -2.41 -1.49 -16.60
N GLY A 260 -2.76 -1.49 -15.30
CA GLY A 260 -4.09 -1.83 -14.80
C GLY A 260 -4.57 -3.24 -15.20
N ASN A 261 -3.65 -4.20 -15.25
CA ASN A 261 -3.94 -5.56 -15.71
C ASN A 261 -3.24 -6.61 -14.83
N ASN A 262 -3.44 -7.89 -15.15
CA ASN A 262 -2.88 -9.01 -14.40
C ASN A 262 -1.57 -9.57 -14.98
N VAL A 263 -0.88 -8.80 -15.83
CA VAL A 263 0.45 -9.18 -16.34
C VAL A 263 1.46 -9.03 -15.21
N ARG A 264 2.33 -10.02 -15.05
CA ARG A 264 3.40 -9.96 -14.05
C ARG A 264 4.61 -9.24 -14.63
N SER A 265 4.95 -8.09 -14.05
CA SER A 265 6.16 -7.35 -14.39
C SER A 265 7.38 -7.86 -13.63
N PHE A 266 8.56 -7.77 -14.24
CA PHE A 266 9.85 -8.08 -13.62
C PHE A 266 10.68 -6.81 -13.49
N PRO A 267 11.48 -6.65 -12.40
CA PRO A 267 11.88 -7.68 -11.44
C PRO A 267 10.91 -7.98 -10.29
N ALA A 268 9.81 -7.24 -10.15
CA ALA A 268 8.85 -7.44 -9.05
C ALA A 268 8.29 -8.86 -8.96
N GLY A 269 8.14 -9.57 -10.08
CA GLY A 269 7.65 -10.94 -10.13
C GLY A 269 8.63 -12.03 -9.68
N TYR A 270 9.85 -11.71 -9.26
CA TYR A 270 10.77 -12.68 -8.66
C TYR A 270 10.46 -12.85 -7.16
N SER A 271 10.45 -14.09 -6.67
CA SER A 271 10.12 -14.38 -5.27
C SER A 271 11.04 -13.69 -4.24
N SER A 272 12.30 -13.43 -4.61
CA SER A 272 13.25 -12.70 -3.77
C SER A 272 13.02 -11.18 -3.72
N VAL A 273 12.11 -10.65 -4.54
CA VAL A 273 11.77 -9.24 -4.66
C VAL A 273 10.38 -9.02 -4.08
N MET A 274 10.22 -7.96 -3.29
CA MET A 274 8.95 -7.58 -2.72
C MET A 274 8.14 -6.75 -3.72
N MET A 275 6.99 -7.26 -4.17
CA MET A 275 6.15 -6.60 -5.18
C MET A 275 5.18 -5.61 -4.55
N ILE A 276 5.23 -4.36 -4.99
CA ILE A 276 4.47 -3.24 -4.41
C ILE A 276 3.38 -2.73 -5.35
N GLY A 277 2.13 -2.75 -4.89
CA GLY A 277 0.99 -2.10 -5.54
C GLY A 277 0.78 -0.66 -5.06
N ALA A 278 -0.12 0.08 -5.71
CA ALA A 278 -0.41 1.48 -5.40
C ALA A 278 -1.86 1.70 -4.96
N ASN A 279 -2.05 2.56 -3.97
CA ASN A 279 -3.36 3.06 -3.53
C ASN A 279 -3.36 4.59 -3.43
N ASP A 280 -4.55 5.18 -3.43
CA ASP A 280 -4.73 6.62 -3.24
C ASP A 280 -4.81 7.02 -1.76
N ASN A 281 -5.02 8.31 -1.51
CA ASN A 281 -5.17 8.90 -0.18
C ASN A 281 -6.48 8.53 0.55
N ASN A 282 -7.38 7.81 -0.14
CA ASN A 282 -8.65 7.29 0.38
C ASN A 282 -8.57 5.78 0.67
N ASN A 283 -7.37 5.21 0.60
CA ASN A 283 -7.13 3.77 0.69
C ASN A 283 -7.81 2.96 -0.44
N ALA A 284 -8.17 3.59 -1.56
CA ALA A 284 -8.68 2.90 -2.73
C ALA A 284 -7.52 2.45 -3.62
N ILE A 285 -7.64 1.28 -4.23
CA ILE A 285 -6.61 0.77 -5.15
C ILE A 285 -6.52 1.69 -6.37
N ALA A 286 -5.30 1.99 -6.80
CA ALA A 286 -5.10 2.73 -8.03
C ALA A 286 -5.52 1.88 -9.24
N ASP A 287 -6.32 2.45 -10.14
CA ASP A 287 -6.83 1.77 -11.33
C ASP A 287 -5.73 1.28 -12.27
N PHE A 288 -4.60 1.97 -12.31
CA PHE A 288 -3.41 1.59 -13.06
C PHE A 288 -2.57 0.49 -12.40
N SER A 289 -2.73 0.19 -11.11
CA SER A 289 -1.87 -0.77 -10.41
C SER A 289 -2.08 -2.18 -10.98
N GLN A 290 -1.01 -2.84 -11.44
CA GLN A 290 -1.10 -4.23 -11.90
C GLN A 290 -1.40 -5.19 -10.73
N PHE A 291 -2.17 -6.24 -11.02
CA PHE A 291 -2.67 -7.23 -10.05
C PHE A 291 -2.41 -8.67 -10.55
N PRO A 292 -1.14 -9.07 -10.74
CA PRO A 292 -0.82 -10.41 -11.24
C PRO A 292 -1.17 -11.47 -10.20
N SER A 293 -1.82 -12.56 -10.63
CA SER A 293 -2.21 -13.66 -9.73
C SER A 293 -1.03 -14.23 -8.95
N CYS A 294 -1.22 -14.68 -7.71
CA CYS A 294 -0.19 -15.43 -6.96
C CYS A 294 0.11 -16.83 -7.52
N THR A 295 -0.50 -17.19 -8.65
CA THR A 295 -0.31 -18.48 -9.30
C THR A 295 0.56 -18.36 -10.54
N ALA A 296 1.60 -19.20 -10.64
CA ALA A 296 2.42 -19.35 -11.83
C ALA A 296 2.30 -20.77 -12.38
N THR A 297 2.09 -20.88 -13.70
CA THR A 297 2.09 -22.18 -14.38
C THR A 297 3.30 -22.28 -15.30
N SER A 298 4.13 -23.30 -15.09
CA SER A 298 5.26 -23.65 -15.94
C SER A 298 4.98 -24.95 -16.69
N GLY A 299 5.68 -25.20 -17.81
CA GLY A 299 5.46 -26.38 -18.65
C GLY A 299 4.28 -26.24 -19.63
N LYS A 300 3.98 -27.32 -20.37
CA LYS A 300 2.89 -27.34 -21.36
C LYS A 300 2.12 -28.67 -21.31
N GLY A 301 0.82 -28.59 -21.58
CA GLY A 301 -0.07 -29.75 -21.65
C GLY A 301 -0.09 -30.54 -20.34
N LYS A 302 0.00 -31.87 -20.43
CA LYS A 302 -0.02 -32.78 -19.28
C LYS A 302 1.16 -32.63 -18.29
N ASN A 303 2.19 -31.87 -18.66
CA ASN A 303 3.36 -31.60 -17.83
C ASN A 303 3.33 -30.18 -17.24
N ALA A 304 2.20 -29.47 -17.33
CA ALA A 304 2.05 -28.18 -16.70
C ALA A 304 2.07 -28.35 -15.17
N THR A 305 2.89 -27.55 -14.49
CA THR A 305 2.93 -27.47 -13.03
C THR A 305 2.51 -26.07 -12.63
N THR A 306 1.48 -26.01 -11.79
CA THR A 306 0.96 -24.78 -11.24
C THR A 306 1.39 -24.68 -9.78
N VAL A 307 2.07 -23.59 -9.45
CA VAL A 307 2.48 -23.25 -8.08
C VAL A 307 1.74 -21.98 -7.66
N THR A 308 1.31 -21.95 -6.41
CA THR A 308 0.79 -20.74 -5.76
C THR A 308 1.86 -20.27 -4.79
N ASP A 309 2.27 -19.02 -4.95
CA ASP A 309 3.34 -18.39 -4.21
C ASP A 309 2.97 -16.90 -4.02
N GLU A 310 2.82 -16.45 -2.77
CA GLU A 310 2.46 -15.06 -2.48
C GLU A 310 3.59 -14.08 -2.84
N THR A 311 4.84 -14.57 -2.95
CA THR A 311 6.01 -13.72 -3.20
C THR A 311 6.18 -13.32 -4.66
N ILE A 312 5.31 -13.81 -5.55
CA ILE A 312 5.34 -13.45 -6.97
C ILE A 312 4.22 -12.49 -7.36
N CYS A 313 3.24 -12.23 -6.50
CA CYS A 313 2.13 -11.29 -6.69
C CYS A 313 2.27 -10.08 -5.75
N VAL A 314 1.31 -9.14 -5.78
CA VAL A 314 1.34 -7.98 -4.88
C VAL A 314 1.36 -8.47 -3.43
N GLU A 315 2.32 -7.98 -2.65
CA GLU A 315 2.43 -8.35 -1.24
C GLU A 315 1.87 -7.28 -0.32
N VAL A 316 2.03 -6.01 -0.67
CA VAL A 316 1.50 -4.86 0.05
C VAL A 316 1.31 -3.69 -0.91
N THR A 317 0.54 -2.70 -0.50
CA THR A 317 0.44 -1.41 -1.20
C THR A 317 0.94 -0.26 -0.34
N ALA A 318 1.23 0.87 -0.99
CA ALA A 318 1.42 2.15 -0.34
C ALA A 318 0.82 3.29 -1.19
N GLY A 319 0.74 4.48 -0.60
CA GLY A 319 0.31 5.69 -1.29
C GLY A 319 1.17 5.93 -2.54
N GLY A 320 0.55 5.88 -3.71
CA GLY A 320 1.22 6.02 -5.00
C GLY A 320 0.40 6.81 -6.03
N VAL A 321 -0.69 7.45 -5.62
CA VAL A 321 -1.50 8.34 -6.48
C VAL A 321 -1.30 9.76 -5.98
N ASP A 322 -0.91 10.66 -6.88
CA ASP A 322 -0.64 12.06 -6.59
C ASP A 322 0.31 12.22 -5.39
N THR A 323 1.42 11.49 -5.43
CA THR A 323 2.45 11.56 -4.41
C THR A 323 3.31 12.81 -4.63
N LEU A 324 3.26 13.73 -3.67
CA LEU A 324 4.14 14.90 -3.62
C LEU A 324 5.55 14.49 -3.19
N SER A 325 6.57 14.85 -3.96
CA SER A 325 7.97 14.65 -3.60
C SER A 325 8.89 15.61 -4.38
N THR A 326 10.21 15.51 -4.14
CA THR A 326 11.25 16.29 -4.80
C THR A 326 11.28 16.06 -6.31
N TYR A 327 11.66 17.08 -7.06
CA TYR A 327 11.93 17.05 -8.50
C TYR A 327 13.32 17.66 -8.75
N PRO A 328 13.93 17.42 -9.93
CA PRO A 328 15.06 18.20 -10.34
C PRO A 328 14.71 19.69 -10.39
N ALA A 329 15.69 20.55 -10.10
CA ALA A 329 15.42 21.96 -9.91
C ALA A 329 14.71 22.59 -11.12
N GLY A 330 13.57 23.23 -10.85
CA GLY A 330 12.71 23.89 -11.83
C GLY A 330 12.05 22.98 -12.88
N MET A 331 12.11 21.64 -12.74
CA MET A 331 11.50 20.71 -13.69
C MET A 331 10.05 20.34 -13.34
N ALA A 332 9.58 20.63 -12.13
CA ALA A 332 8.16 20.56 -11.80
C ALA A 332 7.47 21.91 -12.04
N THR A 333 6.14 21.86 -12.06
CA THR A 333 5.29 23.04 -11.93
C THR A 333 4.54 22.92 -10.61
N SER A 334 4.67 23.90 -9.73
CA SER A 334 3.85 23.99 -8.51
C SER A 334 2.84 25.11 -8.63
N ALA A 335 1.65 24.88 -8.10
CA ALA A 335 0.68 25.93 -7.81
C ALA A 335 0.56 26.13 -6.30
N SER A 336 0.46 27.39 -5.89
CA SER A 336 -0.05 27.75 -4.57
C SER A 336 -1.24 28.67 -4.75
N MET A 337 -2.27 28.45 -3.94
CA MET A 337 -3.47 29.27 -3.93
C MET A 337 -3.83 29.68 -2.51
N SER A 338 -4.23 30.93 -2.33
CA SER A 338 -4.90 31.38 -1.10
C SER A 338 -6.13 32.21 -1.43
N ALA A 339 -7.22 32.01 -0.70
CA ALA A 339 -8.43 32.81 -0.83
C ALA A 339 -8.73 33.51 0.50
N ASP A 340 -8.93 34.83 0.47
CA ASP A 340 -9.07 35.69 1.65
C ASP A 340 -7.97 35.46 2.72
N GLY A 341 -6.74 35.18 2.27
CA GLY A 341 -5.57 34.94 3.12
C GLY A 341 -5.49 33.53 3.73
N VAL A 342 -6.42 32.63 3.42
CA VAL A 342 -6.37 31.22 3.82
C VAL A 342 -5.79 30.41 2.67
N ALA A 343 -4.77 29.60 2.94
CA ALA A 343 -4.17 28.72 1.94
C ALA A 343 -5.08 27.53 1.63
N PHE A 344 -5.14 27.15 0.35
CA PHE A 344 -5.90 26.02 -0.16
C PHE A 344 -4.98 25.09 -0.95
N ALA A 345 -5.32 23.80 -0.98
CA ALA A 345 -4.66 22.87 -1.90
C ALA A 345 -4.98 23.28 -3.34
N SER A 346 -3.99 23.22 -4.21
CA SER A 346 -4.15 23.60 -5.62
C SER A 346 -3.25 22.76 -6.52
N SER A 347 -3.77 22.36 -7.68
CA SER A 347 -2.99 21.74 -8.74
C SER A 347 -2.72 22.76 -9.84
N ALA A 348 -1.49 22.78 -10.37
CA ALA A 348 -1.16 23.64 -11.49
C ALA A 348 -1.75 23.08 -12.79
N MET A 349 -2.32 23.96 -13.61
CA MET A 349 -2.49 23.71 -15.05
C MET A 349 -1.31 24.36 -15.81
N GLU A 350 -1.30 24.25 -17.14
CA GLU A 350 -0.15 24.59 -17.99
C GLU A 350 0.24 26.07 -17.98
N ASN A 351 -0.73 26.96 -17.73
CA ASN A 351 -0.46 28.39 -17.71
C ASN A 351 0.20 28.82 -16.40
N SER A 352 1.50 29.12 -16.48
CA SER A 352 2.26 29.70 -15.37
C SER A 352 2.00 31.19 -15.18
N GLY A 353 2.23 31.70 -13.97
CA GLY A 353 2.12 33.11 -13.64
C GLY A 353 1.55 33.36 -12.25
N SER A 354 1.58 34.63 -11.84
CA SER A 354 1.06 35.09 -10.57
C SER A 354 -0.07 36.09 -10.79
N VAL A 355 -1.18 35.89 -10.10
CA VAL A 355 -2.31 36.81 -10.13
C VAL A 355 -2.92 36.94 -8.74
N SER A 356 -3.31 38.17 -8.41
CA SER A 356 -4.07 38.52 -7.21
C SER A 356 -5.24 39.37 -7.65
N GLY A 357 -6.46 39.01 -7.24
CA GLY A 357 -7.65 39.73 -7.67
C GLY A 357 -8.91 39.31 -6.93
N ASN A 358 -9.97 40.07 -7.16
CA ASN A 358 -11.29 39.72 -6.67
C ASN A 358 -11.83 38.50 -7.44
N THR A 359 -12.67 37.69 -6.79
CA THR A 359 -13.26 36.50 -7.39
C THR A 359 -14.55 36.81 -8.17
N TYR A 360 -14.82 36.02 -9.22
CA TYR A 360 -16.09 36.03 -9.94
C TYR A 360 -16.60 34.59 -10.12
N ASN A 361 -17.79 34.29 -9.61
CA ASN A 361 -18.42 32.99 -9.85
C ASN A 361 -18.91 32.91 -11.30
N MET A 362 -18.25 32.09 -12.11
CA MET A 362 -18.58 31.91 -13.53
C MET A 362 -19.39 30.63 -13.80
N GLY A 363 -19.90 29.98 -12.75
CA GLY A 363 -20.62 28.70 -12.86
C GLY A 363 -19.78 27.63 -13.56
N THR A 364 -20.34 26.96 -14.56
CA THR A 364 -19.61 25.96 -15.37
C THR A 364 -18.81 26.57 -16.54
N ALA A 365 -18.81 27.89 -16.70
CA ALA A 365 -18.11 28.63 -17.76
C ALA A 365 -18.38 28.12 -19.19
N GLU A 366 -19.59 27.67 -19.49
CA GLU A 366 -20.00 27.20 -20.83
C GLU A 366 -20.12 28.32 -21.89
N SER A 367 -20.09 29.58 -21.45
CA SER A 367 -20.13 30.78 -22.29
C SER A 367 -19.36 31.92 -21.65
N THR A 368 -19.01 32.94 -22.43
CA THR A 368 -18.40 34.18 -21.92
C THR A 368 -19.38 35.01 -21.09
N ASP A 369 -18.85 35.76 -20.12
CA ASP A 369 -19.60 36.64 -19.23
C ASP A 369 -18.76 37.87 -18.83
N SER A 370 -19.16 39.04 -19.32
CA SER A 370 -18.48 40.32 -19.06
C SER A 370 -18.30 40.67 -17.57
N GLY A 371 -19.03 40.04 -16.65
CA GLY A 371 -18.84 40.20 -15.20
C GLY A 371 -17.46 39.73 -14.69
N ALA A 372 -16.78 38.85 -15.43
CA ALA A 372 -15.45 38.35 -15.08
C ALA A 372 -14.31 39.33 -15.40
N ASN A 373 -14.57 40.46 -16.07
CA ASN A 373 -13.53 41.36 -16.53
C ASN A 373 -12.69 41.95 -15.37
N GLY A 374 -11.39 41.64 -15.35
CA GLY A 374 -10.45 42.03 -14.30
C GLY A 374 -10.49 41.17 -13.03
N MET A 375 -11.23 40.06 -13.05
CA MET A 375 -11.49 39.19 -11.90
C MET A 375 -10.83 37.83 -12.09
N VAL A 376 -10.63 37.09 -11.00
CA VAL A 376 -10.26 35.68 -11.06
C VAL A 376 -11.54 34.85 -11.10
N CYS A 377 -11.74 34.06 -12.15
CA CYS A 377 -12.94 33.25 -12.31
C CYS A 377 -12.89 32.02 -11.38
N VAL A 378 -13.94 31.82 -10.58
CA VAL A 378 -14.18 30.57 -9.85
C VAL A 378 -15.19 29.76 -10.64
N ILE A 379 -14.78 28.57 -11.07
CA ILE A 379 -15.47 27.76 -12.08
C ILE A 379 -15.69 26.35 -11.54
N GLU A 380 -16.92 25.86 -11.59
CA GLU A 380 -17.23 24.46 -11.31
C GLU A 380 -16.84 23.57 -12.50
N ARG A 381 -16.27 22.39 -12.21
CA ARG A 381 -16.13 21.34 -13.22
C ARG A 381 -17.50 21.00 -13.83
N GLY A 382 -17.51 20.81 -15.15
CA GLY A 382 -18.73 20.56 -15.91
C GLY A 382 -18.42 19.75 -17.16
N VAL A 383 -19.25 19.89 -18.19
CA VAL A 383 -19.23 18.99 -19.36
C VAL A 383 -18.30 19.44 -20.49
N ILE A 384 -17.89 20.71 -20.52
CA ILE A 384 -16.92 21.23 -21.49
C ILE A 384 -15.48 21.07 -20.98
N SER A 385 -14.51 21.12 -21.91
CA SER A 385 -13.09 20.95 -21.59
C SER A 385 -12.58 22.02 -20.62
N PHE A 386 -11.52 21.70 -19.86
CA PHE A 386 -10.87 22.67 -18.98
C PHE A 386 -10.28 23.84 -19.77
N HIS A 387 -9.72 23.57 -20.95
CA HIS A 387 -9.32 24.59 -21.90
C HIS A 387 -10.45 25.58 -22.21
N ASP A 388 -11.63 25.09 -22.59
CA ASP A 388 -12.73 25.97 -23.00
C ASP A 388 -13.27 26.79 -21.84
N LYS A 389 -13.26 26.24 -20.62
CA LYS A 389 -13.60 26.97 -19.39
C LYS A 389 -12.64 28.14 -19.15
N VAL A 390 -11.34 27.88 -19.18
CA VAL A 390 -10.30 28.90 -19.00
C VAL A 390 -10.35 29.93 -20.13
N ASN A 391 -10.52 29.47 -21.37
CA ASN A 391 -10.65 30.34 -22.54
C ASN A 391 -11.87 31.25 -22.43
N ASN A 392 -13.02 30.75 -21.99
CA ASN A 392 -14.21 31.58 -21.78
C ASN A 392 -13.99 32.62 -20.67
N CYS A 393 -13.30 32.28 -19.58
CA CYS A 393 -12.89 33.23 -18.55
C CYS A 393 -11.98 34.33 -19.13
N GLU A 394 -10.94 33.94 -19.87
CA GLU A 394 -9.99 34.87 -20.49
C GLU A 394 -10.66 35.80 -21.52
N LEU A 395 -11.49 35.25 -22.41
CA LEU A 395 -12.27 36.02 -23.38
C LEU A 395 -13.29 36.96 -22.71
N SER A 396 -13.65 36.69 -21.46
CA SER A 396 -14.49 37.56 -20.63
C SER A 396 -13.70 38.68 -19.93
N GLY A 397 -12.38 38.72 -20.13
CA GLY A 397 -11.47 39.66 -19.48
C GLY A 397 -10.97 39.19 -18.12
N GLY A 398 -11.24 37.93 -17.73
CA GLY A 398 -10.72 37.35 -16.50
C GLY A 398 -9.18 37.31 -16.52
N ILE A 399 -8.58 37.41 -15.33
CA ILE A 399 -7.12 37.49 -15.16
C ILE A 399 -6.49 36.22 -14.57
N GLY A 400 -7.33 35.26 -14.17
CA GLY A 400 -6.95 33.95 -13.65
C GLY A 400 -8.17 33.05 -13.50
N ALA A 401 -7.96 31.75 -13.31
CA ALA A 401 -9.04 30.79 -13.14
C ALA A 401 -8.77 29.76 -12.02
N VAL A 402 -9.79 29.51 -11.19
CA VAL A 402 -9.82 28.43 -10.20
C VAL A 402 -10.93 27.47 -10.61
N LEU A 403 -10.56 26.25 -11.01
CA LEU A 403 -11.51 25.20 -11.39
C LEU A 403 -11.65 24.23 -10.21
N TYR A 404 -12.78 24.24 -9.53
CA TYR A 404 -13.02 23.28 -8.45
C TYR A 404 -13.76 22.03 -8.97
N ASN A 405 -13.42 20.87 -8.42
CA ASN A 405 -13.98 19.59 -8.86
C ASN A 405 -15.50 19.50 -8.56
N ASN A 406 -16.22 18.69 -9.33
CA ASN A 406 -17.63 18.36 -9.07
C ASN A 406 -17.82 16.93 -8.56
N GLU A 407 -16.72 16.17 -8.48
CA GLU A 407 -16.60 14.89 -7.81
C GLU A 407 -15.68 15.06 -6.59
N PRO A 408 -15.83 14.25 -5.53
CA PRO A 408 -14.95 14.33 -4.35
C PRO A 408 -13.47 14.29 -4.71
N GLY A 409 -12.66 15.05 -3.99
CA GLY A 409 -11.20 15.12 -4.16
C GLY A 409 -10.69 16.22 -5.09
N MET A 410 -9.36 16.33 -5.15
CA MET A 410 -8.64 17.33 -5.94
C MET A 410 -8.91 17.21 -7.43
N LEU A 411 -9.09 18.34 -8.10
CA LEU A 411 -9.12 18.38 -9.56
C LEU A 411 -7.69 18.44 -10.11
N TYR A 412 -7.28 17.42 -10.85
CA TYR A 412 -6.10 17.48 -11.73
C TYR A 412 -6.58 17.56 -13.17
N GLY A 413 -6.12 18.57 -13.90
CA GLY A 413 -6.59 18.84 -15.25
C GLY A 413 -5.52 19.47 -16.12
N THR A 414 -5.61 19.18 -17.42
CA THR A 414 -4.78 19.78 -18.47
C THR A 414 -5.62 20.69 -19.35
N LEU A 415 -5.03 21.77 -19.83
CA LEU A 415 -5.53 22.67 -20.88
C LEU A 415 -5.19 22.12 -22.27
N GLY A 416 -4.44 21.02 -22.34
CA GLY A 416 -4.22 20.23 -23.54
C GLY A 416 -3.11 20.77 -24.45
N ASP A 417 -2.66 19.93 -25.39
CA ASP A 417 -1.45 20.19 -26.21
C ASP A 417 -1.55 21.43 -27.12
N THR A 418 -2.76 21.87 -27.46
CA THR A 418 -3.02 23.07 -28.29
C THR A 418 -3.54 24.24 -27.48
N ASN A 419 -3.15 24.34 -26.21
CA ASN A 419 -3.60 25.39 -25.32
C ASN A 419 -3.26 26.79 -25.88
N ALA A 420 -4.30 27.59 -26.12
CA ALA A 420 -4.20 28.97 -26.62
C ALA A 420 -4.52 30.03 -25.56
N THR A 421 -4.78 29.60 -24.32
CA THR A 421 -5.05 30.48 -23.18
C THR A 421 -3.74 30.95 -22.54
N SER A 422 -3.78 32.05 -21.79
CA SER A 422 -2.60 32.67 -21.18
C SER A 422 -2.74 32.97 -19.69
N ILE A 423 -3.96 32.96 -19.15
CA ILE A 423 -4.20 33.30 -17.73
C ILE A 423 -3.81 32.13 -16.80
N PRO A 424 -3.21 32.38 -15.62
CA PRO A 424 -2.91 31.33 -14.65
C PRO A 424 -4.17 30.56 -14.25
N ALA A 425 -4.11 29.23 -14.28
CA ALA A 425 -5.24 28.36 -13.98
C ALA A 425 -4.85 27.24 -13.01
N VAL A 426 -5.65 27.05 -11.96
CA VAL A 426 -5.44 25.99 -10.97
C VAL A 426 -6.67 25.10 -10.82
N GLY A 427 -6.43 23.83 -10.54
CA GLY A 427 -7.46 22.92 -10.05
C GLY A 427 -7.57 22.99 -8.53
N ALA A 428 -8.79 22.85 -8.01
CA ALA A 428 -9.10 22.79 -6.59
C ALA A 428 -10.03 21.61 -6.30
N SER A 429 -10.13 21.22 -5.03
CA SER A 429 -10.99 20.12 -4.62
C SER A 429 -12.47 20.51 -4.65
N GLN A 430 -13.36 19.52 -4.72
CA GLN A 430 -14.81 19.77 -4.60
C GLN A 430 -15.18 20.32 -3.22
N GLU A 431 -14.48 19.88 -2.18
CA GLU A 431 -14.69 20.25 -0.79
C GLU A 431 -14.41 21.74 -0.56
N ASP A 432 -13.40 22.28 -1.23
CA ASP A 432 -13.04 23.70 -1.15
C ASP A 432 -13.95 24.61 -1.98
N GLY A 433 -14.73 24.04 -2.92
CA GLY A 433 -15.56 24.79 -3.85
C GLY A 433 -16.51 25.79 -3.18
N ALA A 434 -17.15 25.41 -2.07
CA ALA A 434 -18.05 26.31 -1.34
C ALA A 434 -17.31 27.49 -0.68
N ALA A 435 -16.10 27.27 -0.17
CA ALA A 435 -15.27 28.31 0.41
C ALA A 435 -14.72 29.25 -0.67
N LEU A 436 -14.26 28.68 -1.79
CA LEU A 436 -13.74 29.42 -2.95
C LEU A 436 -14.81 30.29 -3.62
N LEU A 437 -16.05 29.78 -3.72
CA LEU A 437 -17.20 30.55 -4.21
C LEU A 437 -17.60 31.72 -3.30
N ALA A 438 -17.33 31.60 -1.99
CA ALA A 438 -17.65 32.62 -0.99
C ALA A 438 -16.51 33.62 -0.75
N ALA A 439 -15.30 33.31 -1.21
CA ALA A 439 -14.13 34.16 -1.04
C ALA A 439 -14.28 35.46 -1.84
N ASN A 440 -13.74 36.57 -1.31
CA ASN A 440 -13.77 37.87 -1.99
C ASN A 440 -12.56 38.06 -2.89
N THR A 441 -11.41 37.53 -2.47
CA THR A 441 -10.11 37.67 -3.12
C THR A 441 -9.43 36.32 -3.22
N VAL A 442 -8.62 36.15 -4.26
CA VAL A 442 -7.76 34.97 -4.41
C VAL A 442 -6.41 35.37 -4.99
N ASP A 443 -5.38 34.71 -4.48
CA ASP A 443 -4.01 34.76 -4.98
C ASP A 443 -3.68 33.39 -5.58
N ILE A 444 -3.19 33.39 -6.81
CA ILE A 444 -2.69 32.20 -7.51
C ILE A 444 -1.23 32.48 -7.87
N ASN A 445 -0.35 31.53 -7.57
CA ASN A 445 1.03 31.54 -8.04
C ASN A 445 1.37 30.18 -8.63
N ILE A 446 1.67 30.15 -9.93
CA ILE A 446 2.10 28.97 -10.66
C ILE A 446 3.48 29.24 -11.22
N GLY A 447 4.45 28.39 -10.90
CA GLY A 447 5.83 28.56 -11.34
C GLY A 447 6.60 27.26 -11.36
N ALA A 448 7.83 27.35 -11.88
CA ALA A 448 8.79 26.26 -11.81
C ALA A 448 9.04 25.88 -10.34
N SER A 449 9.16 24.58 -10.09
CA SER A 449 9.28 24.02 -8.75
C SER A 449 10.31 22.90 -8.73
N ASP A 450 10.91 22.73 -7.56
CA ASP A 450 11.81 21.63 -7.23
C ASP A 450 11.02 20.49 -6.55
N TYR A 451 9.68 20.57 -6.60
CA TYR A 451 8.72 19.66 -5.96
C TYR A 451 7.48 19.50 -6.85
N GLY A 452 6.96 18.27 -6.94
CA GLY A 452 5.81 17.99 -7.79
C GLY A 452 5.16 16.65 -7.47
N PHE A 453 4.03 16.41 -8.15
CA PHE A 453 3.19 15.24 -7.97
C PHE A 453 3.46 14.19 -9.06
N MET A 454 3.56 12.93 -8.67
CA MET A 454 3.56 11.79 -9.60
C MET A 454 2.61 10.69 -9.12
N SER A 455 2.10 9.91 -10.07
CA SER A 455 1.25 8.74 -9.83
C SER A 455 1.88 7.50 -10.46
N GLY A 456 1.94 6.41 -9.70
CA GLY A 456 2.45 5.12 -10.14
C GLY A 456 2.75 4.15 -8.98
N THR A 457 2.81 2.86 -9.28
CA THR A 457 3.46 1.86 -8.41
C THR A 457 4.93 2.19 -8.17
N SER A 458 5.54 2.96 -9.09
CA SER A 458 6.82 3.62 -8.96
C SER A 458 6.91 4.65 -7.82
N MET A 459 5.79 5.20 -7.33
CA MET A 459 5.74 6.12 -6.19
C MET A 459 5.40 5.38 -4.88
N ALA A 460 4.62 4.30 -4.95
CA ALA A 460 4.38 3.42 -3.81
C ALA A 460 5.65 2.64 -3.39
N THR A 461 6.46 2.21 -4.35
CA THR A 461 7.72 1.46 -4.12
C THR A 461 8.73 2.19 -3.22
N PRO A 462 9.07 3.47 -3.46
CA PRO A 462 9.96 4.22 -2.58
C PRO A 462 9.33 4.50 -1.23
N ALA A 463 8.00 4.64 -1.15
CA ALA A 463 7.31 4.74 0.12
C ALA A 463 7.58 3.49 0.98
N VAL A 464 7.36 2.28 0.44
CA VAL A 464 7.66 1.02 1.15
C VAL A 464 9.16 0.87 1.45
N SER A 465 10.04 1.29 0.54
CA SER A 465 11.48 1.21 0.74
C SER A 465 11.96 2.11 1.89
N GLY A 466 11.44 3.34 1.96
CA GLY A 466 11.71 4.26 3.06
C GLY A 466 11.08 3.81 4.37
N ILE A 467 9.86 3.27 4.37
CA ILE A 467 9.23 2.66 5.55
C ILE A 467 10.05 1.48 6.06
N ALA A 468 10.55 0.62 5.17
CA ALA A 468 11.42 -0.49 5.54
C ALA A 468 12.71 0.03 6.20
N ALA A 469 13.36 1.05 5.64
CA ALA A 469 14.53 1.67 6.24
C ALA A 469 14.23 2.30 7.61
N LEU A 470 13.08 2.97 7.72
CA LEU A 470 12.60 3.60 8.95
C LEU A 470 12.43 2.58 10.08
N VAL A 471 11.69 1.51 9.81
CA VAL A 471 11.44 0.43 10.76
C VAL A 471 12.75 -0.29 11.08
N TRP A 472 13.54 -0.67 10.08
CA TRP A 472 14.78 -1.43 10.26
C TRP A 472 15.85 -0.65 11.04
N SER A 473 15.88 0.68 10.93
CA SER A 473 16.79 1.52 11.74
C SER A 473 16.57 1.39 13.25
N ASN A 474 15.36 1.00 13.66
CA ASN A 474 15.00 0.76 15.06
C ASN A 474 15.15 -0.72 15.46
N HIS A 475 15.42 -1.61 14.50
CA HIS A 475 15.48 -3.06 14.67
C HIS A 475 16.69 -3.67 13.94
N ASN A 476 17.88 -3.13 14.19
CA ASN A 476 19.12 -3.44 13.47
C ASN A 476 19.60 -4.91 13.55
N GLY A 477 19.00 -5.72 14.44
CA GLY A 477 19.25 -7.16 14.53
C GLY A 477 18.47 -7.99 13.50
N CYS A 478 17.53 -7.37 12.77
CA CYS A 478 16.69 -8.06 11.80
C CYS A 478 17.36 -8.14 10.42
N THR A 479 16.88 -9.10 9.62
CA THR A 479 17.17 -9.26 8.19
C THR A 479 16.06 -8.61 7.35
N GLY A 480 16.34 -8.42 6.06
CA GLY A 480 15.36 -7.86 5.12
C GLY A 480 14.10 -8.72 4.99
N THR A 481 14.24 -10.04 5.08
CA THR A 481 13.11 -10.97 5.11
C THR A 481 12.23 -10.75 6.34
N GLU A 482 12.83 -10.58 7.52
CA GLU A 482 12.09 -10.32 8.76
C GLU A 482 11.37 -8.96 8.73
N ILE A 483 11.98 -7.94 8.11
CA ILE A 483 11.31 -6.65 7.85
C ILE A 483 10.16 -6.82 6.86
N ARG A 484 10.35 -7.52 5.74
CA ARG A 484 9.30 -7.84 4.75
C ARG A 484 8.12 -8.53 5.43
N ASP A 485 8.37 -9.53 6.27
CA ASP A 485 7.35 -10.28 6.99
C ASP A 485 6.61 -9.42 8.03
N ALA A 486 7.32 -8.54 8.74
CA ALA A 486 6.68 -7.59 9.66
C ALA A 486 5.77 -6.61 8.93
N LEU A 487 6.19 -6.08 7.78
CA LEU A 487 5.39 -5.18 6.96
C LEU A 487 4.11 -5.86 6.46
N LYS A 488 4.20 -7.10 5.95
CA LYS A 488 3.04 -7.90 5.54
C LYS A 488 2.09 -8.20 6.71
N SER A 489 2.65 -8.66 7.83
CA SER A 489 1.86 -9.13 8.99
C SER A 489 1.10 -8.01 9.71
N THR A 490 1.48 -6.75 9.46
CA THR A 490 0.93 -5.57 10.14
C THR A 490 0.28 -4.56 9.19
N ALA A 491 0.23 -4.89 7.90
CA ALA A 491 -0.47 -4.09 6.91
C ALA A 491 -1.96 -3.94 7.28
N GLU A 492 -2.52 -2.77 6.98
CA GLU A 492 -3.96 -2.53 7.11
C GLU A 492 -4.68 -3.24 5.97
N ASP A 493 -5.35 -4.35 6.29
CA ASP A 493 -6.16 -5.14 5.37
C ASP A 493 -7.24 -4.26 4.71
N ASN A 494 -7.16 -4.17 3.38
CA ASN A 494 -7.99 -3.33 2.53
C ASN A 494 -8.35 -4.15 1.29
N GLY A 495 -9.59 -4.02 0.80
CA GLY A 495 -10.09 -4.86 -0.29
C GLY A 495 -10.80 -6.11 0.23
N ALA A 496 -10.45 -7.28 -0.30
CA ALA A 496 -11.01 -8.54 0.15
C ALA A 496 -10.26 -9.00 1.40
N THR A 497 -10.97 -9.51 2.41
CA THR A 497 -10.35 -9.90 3.68
C THR A 497 -9.19 -10.87 3.50
N GLY A 498 -8.03 -10.51 4.05
CA GLY A 498 -6.79 -11.28 3.97
C GLY A 498 -5.97 -10.91 2.74
N HIS A 499 -5.12 -11.83 2.29
CA HIS A 499 -4.31 -11.60 1.09
C HIS A 499 -5.20 -11.60 -0.18
N ASP A 500 -5.09 -10.56 -1.00
CA ASP A 500 -5.73 -10.50 -2.32
C ASP A 500 -4.80 -10.00 -3.44
N ASP A 501 -5.17 -10.24 -4.70
CA ASP A 501 -4.33 -9.93 -5.88
C ASP A 501 -4.10 -8.41 -6.10
N TYR A 502 -4.89 -7.53 -5.47
CA TYR A 502 -4.82 -6.08 -5.63
C TYR A 502 -4.02 -5.41 -4.51
N PHE A 503 -4.39 -5.68 -3.26
CA PHE A 503 -3.78 -5.07 -2.07
C PHE A 503 -2.67 -5.92 -1.45
N GLY A 504 -2.53 -7.18 -1.85
CA GLY A 504 -1.71 -8.14 -1.13
C GLY A 504 -2.23 -8.30 0.29
N HIS A 505 -1.36 -8.14 1.29
CA HIS A 505 -1.74 -8.11 2.71
C HIS A 505 -2.35 -6.77 3.16
N GLY A 506 -2.38 -5.74 2.31
CA GLY A 506 -2.95 -4.43 2.63
C GLY A 506 -1.96 -3.27 2.53
N ILE A 507 -2.34 -2.13 3.12
CA ILE A 507 -1.56 -0.89 3.11
C ILE A 507 -0.52 -0.93 4.22
N VAL A 508 0.77 -0.76 3.89
CA VAL A 508 1.86 -0.80 4.88
C VAL A 508 1.71 0.23 6.00
N LYS A 509 2.02 -0.18 7.24
CA LYS A 509 1.99 0.68 8.44
C LYS A 509 3.30 0.61 9.21
N ALA A 510 4.14 1.64 9.09
CA ALA A 510 5.46 1.71 9.71
C ALA A 510 5.40 1.53 11.24
N LYS A 511 4.49 2.25 11.90
CA LYS A 511 4.33 2.16 13.36
C LYS A 511 3.88 0.78 13.82
N ALA A 512 2.89 0.19 13.13
CA ALA A 512 2.42 -1.15 13.44
C ALA A 512 3.53 -2.20 13.26
N ALA A 513 4.31 -2.12 12.18
CA ALA A 513 5.44 -3.02 11.93
C ALA A 513 6.54 -2.87 13.01
N SER A 514 6.89 -1.63 13.38
CA SER A 514 7.89 -1.38 14.43
C SER A 514 7.42 -1.87 15.81
N ASP A 515 6.15 -1.65 16.16
CA ASP A 515 5.57 -2.14 17.41
C ASP A 515 5.54 -3.68 17.45
N TYR A 516 5.21 -4.30 16.32
CA TYR A 516 5.23 -5.74 16.17
C TYR A 516 6.63 -6.32 16.39
N LEU A 517 7.66 -5.75 15.76
CA LEU A 517 9.05 -6.18 15.95
C LEU A 517 9.54 -5.93 17.38
N THR A 518 9.12 -4.83 18.00
CA THR A 518 9.41 -4.55 19.42
C THR A 518 8.81 -5.61 20.34
N ALA A 519 7.57 -6.02 20.08
CA ALA A 519 6.87 -7.00 20.91
C ALA A 519 7.35 -8.43 20.68
N ASN A 520 7.75 -8.76 19.45
CA ASN A 520 7.91 -10.12 18.99
C ASN A 520 9.34 -10.50 18.55
N GLY A 521 10.24 -9.52 18.46
CA GLY A 521 11.57 -9.67 17.89
C GLY A 521 11.54 -9.87 16.36
N CYS A 522 12.72 -9.97 15.76
CA CYS A 522 12.89 -10.11 14.30
C CYS A 522 12.23 -11.38 13.74
N GLY A 523 12.17 -12.46 14.51
CA GLY A 523 11.46 -13.68 14.13
C GLY A 523 9.93 -13.58 14.18
N GLY A 524 9.34 -12.40 14.42
CA GLY A 524 7.90 -12.19 14.30
C GLY A 524 7.04 -13.00 15.29
N GLY A 525 7.56 -13.33 16.48
CA GLY A 525 6.76 -14.04 17.47
C GLY A 525 6.54 -15.50 17.07
N VAL A 526 7.21 -15.94 15.99
CA VAL A 526 7.86 -17.24 15.99
C VAL A 526 8.86 -17.16 17.14
N VAL A 527 8.40 -17.54 18.34
CA VAL A 527 9.22 -18.45 19.14
C VAL A 527 9.60 -19.52 18.14
N THR A 528 10.81 -19.42 17.57
CA THR A 528 11.55 -20.64 17.28
C THR A 528 11.61 -21.27 18.66
N PRO A 529 10.84 -22.34 18.94
CA PRO A 529 11.28 -23.17 20.02
C PRO A 529 12.72 -23.54 19.66
N PRO A 530 13.61 -23.76 20.64
CA PRO A 530 14.92 -24.35 20.35
C PRO A 530 14.68 -25.48 19.34
N PRO A 531 15.47 -25.58 18.27
CA PRO A 531 15.15 -26.37 17.08
C PRO A 531 14.36 -27.58 17.49
N VAL A 532 13.07 -27.62 17.14
CA VAL A 532 12.25 -28.75 17.52
C VAL A 532 12.76 -29.90 16.67
N GLU A 533 13.76 -30.60 17.18
CA GLU A 533 13.94 -32.01 16.92
C GLU A 533 12.63 -32.69 17.32
N GLY A 534 11.72 -32.82 16.35
CA GLY A 534 10.51 -33.63 16.43
C GLY A 534 9.26 -32.87 16.80
N GLY A 535 8.42 -32.57 15.79
CA GLY A 535 7.02 -32.22 16.04
C GLY A 535 6.30 -33.30 16.85
N ASP A 536 5.07 -33.01 17.29
CA ASP A 536 4.22 -33.92 18.07
C ASP A 536 4.00 -35.30 17.40
N ILE A 537 4.41 -35.44 16.13
CA ILE A 537 4.46 -36.66 15.36
C ILE A 537 5.76 -37.43 15.68
N THR A 538 5.64 -38.55 16.39
CA THR A 538 6.73 -39.55 16.45
C THR A 538 6.63 -40.49 15.26
N ALA A 539 7.72 -40.64 14.49
CA ALA A 539 7.79 -41.61 13.39
C ALA A 539 9.04 -42.50 13.48
N ASP A 540 8.85 -43.80 13.21
CA ASP A 540 9.93 -44.78 13.10
C ASP A 540 9.93 -45.38 11.69
N ALA A 541 11.10 -45.71 11.17
CA ALA A 541 11.27 -46.31 9.86
C ALA A 541 12.18 -47.53 9.95
N SER A 542 11.68 -48.70 9.56
CA SER A 542 12.42 -49.95 9.60
C SER A 542 12.60 -50.55 8.20
N GLY A 543 13.87 -50.77 7.83
CA GLY A 543 14.23 -51.29 6.51
C GLY A 543 14.47 -52.79 6.49
N TYR A 544 13.95 -53.47 5.48
CA TYR A 544 14.24 -54.88 5.21
C TYR A 544 14.20 -55.22 3.71
N LYS A 545 14.91 -56.28 3.33
CA LYS A 545 14.90 -56.80 1.95
C LYS A 545 13.85 -57.90 1.83
N ALA A 546 12.91 -57.75 0.91
CA ALA A 546 11.88 -58.75 0.64
C ALA A 546 11.61 -58.87 -0.86
N LYS A 547 11.62 -60.12 -1.39
CA LYS A 547 11.35 -60.43 -2.80
C LYS A 547 12.18 -59.59 -3.79
N GLY A 548 13.46 -59.35 -3.48
CA GLY A 548 14.38 -58.60 -4.35
C GLY A 548 14.15 -57.08 -4.40
N LYS A 549 13.41 -56.52 -3.44
CA LYS A 549 13.22 -55.08 -3.24
C LYS A 549 13.63 -54.67 -1.83
N ASN A 550 14.05 -53.42 -1.69
CA ASN A 550 14.15 -52.73 -0.41
C ASN A 550 12.74 -52.31 -0.02
N LYS A 551 12.39 -52.54 1.24
CA LYS A 551 11.11 -52.13 1.83
C LYS A 551 11.36 -51.36 3.11
N VAL A 552 10.68 -50.24 3.27
CA VAL A 552 10.73 -49.44 4.50
C VAL A 552 9.33 -49.36 5.04
N ASP A 553 9.11 -49.92 6.23
CA ASP A 553 7.88 -49.73 6.98
C ASP A 553 8.06 -48.47 7.84
N VAL A 554 7.29 -47.43 7.52
CA VAL A 554 7.22 -46.17 8.27
C VAL A 554 5.98 -46.24 9.15
N THR A 555 6.14 -46.04 10.45
CA THR A 555 5.04 -46.00 11.41
C THR A 555 5.05 -44.66 12.13
N TRP A 556 3.87 -44.14 12.49
CA TRP A 556 3.78 -42.87 13.19
C TRP A 556 2.63 -42.82 14.19
N SER A 557 2.72 -41.86 15.10
CA SER A 557 1.67 -41.46 16.05
C SER A 557 1.75 -39.96 16.28
N GLY A 558 0.65 -39.33 16.71
CA GLY A 558 0.61 -37.90 17.06
C GLY A 558 0.28 -36.94 15.91
N ALA A 559 0.02 -37.45 14.71
CA ALA A 559 -0.49 -36.64 13.59
C ALA A 559 -1.95 -36.19 13.84
N ALA A 560 -2.25 -34.93 13.56
CA ALA A 560 -3.53 -34.28 13.82
C ALA A 560 -4.47 -34.24 12.60
N THR A 561 -3.94 -34.38 11.38
CA THR A 561 -4.76 -34.35 10.15
C THR A 561 -5.31 -35.73 9.78
N ALA A 562 -6.38 -35.77 8.96
CA ALA A 562 -6.99 -37.03 8.51
C ALA A 562 -6.09 -37.85 7.57
N SER A 563 -5.09 -37.21 6.97
CA SER A 563 -4.05 -37.80 6.13
C SER A 563 -2.69 -37.26 6.54
N VAL A 564 -1.61 -37.95 6.20
CA VAL A 564 -0.23 -37.51 6.42
C VAL A 564 0.58 -37.56 5.13
N ASP A 565 1.58 -36.68 5.03
CA ASP A 565 2.56 -36.65 3.97
C ASP A 565 3.80 -37.46 4.38
N ILE A 566 4.16 -38.45 3.56
CA ILE A 566 5.39 -39.22 3.70
C ILE A 566 6.46 -38.54 2.84
N ILE A 567 7.50 -38.00 3.46
CA ILE A 567 8.64 -37.37 2.80
C ILE A 567 9.81 -38.36 2.80
N ARG A 568 10.49 -38.50 1.65
CA ARG A 568 11.71 -39.29 1.53
C ARG A 568 12.82 -38.45 0.92
N ASN A 569 13.98 -38.35 1.58
CA ASN A 569 15.11 -37.53 1.15
C ASN A 569 14.69 -36.07 0.85
N GLY A 570 13.89 -35.48 1.73
CA GLY A 570 13.38 -34.10 1.59
C GLY A 570 12.30 -33.87 0.53
N SER A 571 11.88 -34.91 -0.22
CA SER A 571 10.83 -34.80 -1.25
C SER A 571 9.58 -35.58 -0.88
N LEU A 572 8.39 -35.02 -1.17
CA LEU A 572 7.11 -35.70 -0.97
C LEU A 572 7.06 -37.02 -1.76
N ARG A 573 6.89 -38.12 -1.05
CA ARG A 573 6.77 -39.46 -1.64
C ARG A 573 5.32 -39.80 -1.96
N THR A 574 4.42 -39.56 -0.99
CA THR A 574 2.97 -39.79 -1.09
C THR A 574 2.25 -39.10 0.06
N THR A 575 0.96 -38.83 -0.12
CA THR A 575 0.02 -38.57 0.98
C THR A 575 -0.78 -39.85 1.23
N THR A 576 -1.00 -40.23 2.49
CA THR A 576 -1.76 -41.43 2.87
C THR A 576 -2.71 -41.12 4.03
N ALA A 577 -3.73 -41.94 4.26
CA ALA A 577 -4.61 -41.78 5.42
C ALA A 577 -3.80 -41.81 6.72
N ASN A 578 -4.23 -41.08 7.74
CA ASN A 578 -3.61 -41.09 9.07
C ASN A 578 -4.05 -42.35 9.86
N ASP A 579 -3.61 -43.51 9.39
CA ASP A 579 -3.88 -44.84 9.98
C ASP A 579 -2.68 -45.43 10.74
N GLY A 580 -1.58 -44.67 10.81
CA GLY A 580 -0.39 -44.94 11.63
C GLY A 580 0.71 -45.75 10.96
N ALA A 581 0.56 -46.20 9.71
CA ALA A 581 1.60 -46.96 9.01
C ALA A 581 1.58 -46.86 7.48
N TYR A 582 2.76 -46.92 6.87
CA TYR A 582 2.95 -46.94 5.42
C TYR A 582 4.20 -47.75 5.03
N THR A 583 4.12 -48.56 3.97
CA THR A 583 5.30 -49.29 3.45
C THR A 583 5.74 -48.72 2.10
N ASP A 584 6.95 -48.16 2.05
CA ASP A 584 7.63 -47.81 0.80
C ASP A 584 8.37 -49.01 0.21
N SER A 585 8.47 -49.10 -1.11
CA SER A 585 9.17 -50.20 -1.78
C SER A 585 9.90 -49.74 -3.05
N PHE A 586 11.20 -50.02 -3.13
CA PHE A 586 12.10 -49.56 -4.20
C PHE A 586 13.27 -50.54 -4.41
N ARG A 587 14.17 -50.25 -5.38
CA ARG A 587 15.29 -51.13 -5.77
C ARG A 587 16.68 -50.52 -5.63
N THR A 588 16.76 -49.22 -5.35
CA THR A 588 18.01 -48.48 -5.19
C THR A 588 18.61 -48.75 -3.80
N SER A 589 19.93 -48.97 -3.75
CA SER A 589 20.68 -49.10 -2.48
C SER A 589 21.22 -47.73 -2.07
N GLY A 590 21.50 -47.55 -0.78
CA GLY A 590 21.92 -46.25 -0.22
C GLY A 590 21.25 -45.94 1.12
N SER A 591 21.52 -44.72 1.60
CA SER A 591 20.88 -44.14 2.78
C SER A 591 19.63 -43.39 2.36
N PHE A 592 18.52 -43.60 3.07
CA PHE A 592 17.25 -42.93 2.83
C PHE A 592 16.74 -42.32 4.13
N THR A 593 16.41 -41.03 4.11
CA THR A 593 15.75 -40.36 5.24
C THR A 593 14.24 -40.34 5.01
N TYR A 594 13.48 -40.55 6.08
CA TYR A 594 12.02 -40.49 6.09
C TYR A 594 11.54 -39.48 7.12
N LYS A 595 10.51 -38.70 6.75
CA LYS A 595 9.80 -37.76 7.63
C LYS A 595 8.30 -37.91 7.38
N VAL A 596 7.49 -37.85 8.44
CA VAL A 596 6.02 -37.84 8.34
C VAL A 596 5.51 -36.47 8.75
N CYS A 597 4.64 -35.85 7.96
CA CYS A 597 4.06 -34.55 8.25
C CYS A 597 2.53 -34.60 8.25
N ASP A 598 1.88 -33.75 9.05
CA ASP A 598 0.47 -33.44 8.84
C ASP A 598 0.28 -32.85 7.44
N GLN A 599 -0.73 -33.33 6.71
CA GLN A 599 -0.90 -33.06 5.28
C GLN A 599 -0.93 -31.55 5.00
N GLY A 600 -0.04 -31.09 4.12
CA GLY A 600 0.00 -29.68 3.68
C GLY A 600 0.47 -28.70 4.77
N THR A 601 1.13 -29.17 5.83
CA THR A 601 1.65 -28.33 6.91
C THR A 601 3.15 -28.55 7.13
N SER A 602 3.75 -27.75 8.00
CA SER A 602 5.13 -27.91 8.47
C SER A 602 5.28 -28.75 9.75
N ASN A 603 4.17 -29.24 10.35
CA ASN A 603 4.22 -30.11 11.53
C ASN A 603 4.67 -31.51 11.12
N CYS A 604 5.89 -31.90 11.49
CA CYS A 604 6.51 -33.14 11.04
C CYS A 604 7.31 -33.85 12.14
N SER A 605 7.49 -35.15 12.00
CA SER A 605 8.41 -35.94 12.81
C SER A 605 9.87 -35.52 12.65
N THR A 606 10.75 -35.98 13.54
CA THR A 606 12.19 -36.05 13.24
C THR A 606 12.44 -36.93 12.01
N GLU A 607 13.55 -36.69 11.31
CA GLU A 607 13.98 -37.58 10.23
C GLU A 607 14.52 -38.90 10.79
N THR A 608 14.06 -40.01 10.23
CA THR A 608 14.59 -41.35 10.52
C THR A 608 15.33 -41.88 9.31
N THR A 609 16.56 -42.36 9.52
CA THR A 609 17.42 -42.85 8.43
C THR A 609 17.42 -44.37 8.36
N VAL A 610 17.26 -44.90 7.15
CA VAL A 610 17.32 -46.34 6.85
C VAL A 610 18.37 -46.61 5.78
N ASN A 611 19.21 -47.62 6.00
CA ASN A 611 20.31 -48.00 5.11
C ASN A 611 20.06 -49.39 4.50
N PHE A 612 20.34 -49.56 3.20
CA PHE A 612 20.14 -50.82 2.44
C PHE A 612 21.34 -51.31 1.66
#